data_AF-A0A953G4L1-F1
#
_entry.id   AF-A0A953G4L1-F1
#
_cell.length_a   1.000
_cell.length_b   1.000
_cell.length_c   1.000
_cell.angle_alpha   90.00
_cell.angle_beta   90.00
_cell.angle_gamma   90.00
#
_symmetry.space_group_name_H-M   'P 1'
#
loop_
_entity.id
_entity.type
_entity.pdbx_description
1 polymer ?
#
loop_
_entity_poly.entity_id
_entity_poly.type
_entity_poly.pdbx_seq_one_letter_code
_entity_poly.pdbx_strand_id
1 'polypeptide(L)'
;MSHSHSDSHGQGLGHIVPASIFKKVFATLVFLTIVTVAVSLVDLGSMNIVVAMLVASCKALLVALFFMHLKYENPLTWVYAFFPILLLATLLGGVFIDNPMRHAPAPLSAPAK
;
A
#
# COMPACT_ATOMS: atom_id res chain seq x y z
N MET A 1 -40.88 -8.35 -50.51
CA MET A 1 -40.82 -8.55 -49.04
C MET A 1 -39.35 -8.50 -48.64
N SER A 2 -38.80 -7.30 -48.40
CA SER A 2 -37.39 -7.10 -48.05
C SER A 2 -37.21 -7.16 -46.54
N HIS A 3 -36.49 -8.17 -46.07
CA HIS A 3 -36.06 -8.29 -44.68
C HIS A 3 -35.10 -7.15 -44.33
N SER A 4 -35.50 -6.29 -43.40
CA SER A 4 -34.66 -5.25 -42.82
C SER A 4 -34.09 -5.81 -41.52
N HIS A 5 -32.82 -6.22 -41.54
CA HIS A 5 -32.07 -6.54 -40.33
C HIS A 5 -31.62 -5.21 -39.70
N SER A 6 -32.35 -4.77 -38.67
CA SER A 6 -31.92 -3.69 -37.79
C SER A 6 -31.07 -4.30 -36.67
N ASP A 7 -29.76 -4.33 -36.87
CA ASP A 7 -28.79 -4.71 -35.84
C ASP A 7 -28.79 -3.64 -34.74
N SER A 8 -29.59 -3.90 -33.71
CA SER A 8 -29.60 -3.14 -32.46
C SER A 8 -28.77 -3.88 -31.41
N HIS A 9 -28.03 -3.09 -30.63
CA HIS A 9 -27.33 -3.42 -29.38
C HIS A 9 -25.82 -3.70 -29.45
N GLY A 10 -25.07 -2.68 -29.87
CA GLY A 10 -23.79 -2.36 -29.21
C GLY A 10 -24.06 -1.80 -27.81
N GLN A 11 -24.46 -2.65 -26.86
CA GLN A 11 -24.54 -2.27 -25.44
C GLN A 11 -23.13 -2.18 -24.87
N GLY A 12 -22.74 -0.98 -24.45
CA GLY A 12 -21.45 -0.69 -23.82
C GLY A 12 -21.24 -1.54 -22.57
N LEU A 13 -20.47 -2.62 -22.71
CA LEU A 13 -19.94 -3.47 -21.65
C LEU A 13 -18.81 -2.78 -20.88
N GLY A 14 -19.06 -1.56 -20.43
CA GLY A 14 -18.10 -0.76 -19.65
C GLY A 14 -18.75 -0.31 -18.37
N HIS A 15 -18.78 -1.15 -17.33
CA HIS A 15 -19.00 -0.67 -15.97
C HIS A 15 -17.77 0.13 -15.53
N ILE A 16 -17.60 1.32 -16.13
CA ILE A 16 -16.58 2.29 -15.75
C ILE A 16 -16.96 2.76 -14.34
N VAL A 17 -16.19 2.32 -13.36
CA VAL A 17 -16.25 2.88 -12.01
C VAL A 17 -16.13 4.40 -12.16
N PRO A 18 -17.09 5.18 -11.65
CA PRO A 18 -17.16 6.58 -11.98
C PRO A 18 -15.88 7.28 -11.49
N ALA A 19 -15.22 7.99 -12.41
CA ALA A 19 -13.97 8.72 -12.16
C ALA A 19 -14.06 9.72 -10.97
N SER A 20 -15.27 10.03 -10.51
CA SER A 20 -15.52 10.81 -9.31
C SER A 20 -15.03 10.14 -8.01
N ILE A 21 -15.03 8.80 -7.92
CA ILE A 21 -14.54 8.08 -6.73
C ILE A 21 -13.03 8.25 -6.62
N PHE A 22 -12.28 7.99 -7.70
CA PHE A 22 -10.82 8.15 -7.70
C PHE A 22 -10.39 9.58 -7.37
N LYS A 23 -11.09 10.60 -7.89
CA LYS A 23 -10.83 12.00 -7.55
C LYS A 23 -11.04 12.32 -6.07
N LYS A 24 -12.10 11.78 -5.45
CA LYS A 24 -12.37 11.93 -4.01
C LYS A 24 -11.28 11.27 -3.17
N VAL A 25 -10.91 10.03 -3.50
CA VAL A 25 -9.85 9.29 -2.78
C VAL A 25 -8.51 10.01 -2.94
N PHE A 26 -8.19 10.49 -4.13
CA PHE A 26 -6.99 11.28 -4.39
C PHE A 26 -6.92 12.53 -3.50
N ALA A 27 -8.02 13.29 -3.41
CA ALA A 27 -8.08 14.45 -2.51
C ALA A 27 -7.86 14.06 -1.04
N THR A 28 -8.46 12.96 -0.58
CA THR A 28 -8.24 12.42 0.77
C THR A 28 -6.78 12.03 1.02
N LEU A 29 -6.10 11.41 0.04
CA LEU A 29 -4.69 11.03 0.15
C LEU A 29 -3.75 12.24 0.20
N VAL A 30 -4.05 13.27 -0.59
CA VAL A 30 -3.32 14.55 -0.54
C VAL A 30 -3.50 15.19 0.83
N PHE A 31 -4.73 15.25 1.34
CA PHE A 31 -5.02 15.77 2.68
C PHE A 31 -4.24 15.01 3.76
N LEU A 32 -4.29 13.66 3.76
CA LEU A 32 -3.52 12.85 4.70
C LEU A 32 -2.01 13.12 4.63
N THR A 33 -1.48 13.37 3.42
CA THR A 33 -0.06 13.69 3.23
C THR A 33 0.29 15.05 3.82
N ILE A 34 -0.56 16.07 3.64
CA ILE A 34 -0.39 17.37 4.27
C ILE A 34 -0.38 17.22 5.80
N VAL A 35 -1.30 16.41 6.34
CA VAL A 35 -1.34 16.10 7.77
C VAL A 35 -0.04 15.44 8.23
N THR A 36 0.51 14.46 7.49
CA THR A 36 1.80 13.84 7.84
C THR A 36 2.93 14.87 7.88
N VAL A 37 3.00 15.76 6.89
CA VAL A 37 4.02 16.81 6.86
C VAL A 37 3.84 17.77 8.04
N ALA A 38 2.61 18.21 8.33
CA ALA A 38 2.32 19.09 9.45
C ALA A 38 2.69 18.45 10.80
N VAL A 39 2.35 17.18 10.99
CA VAL A 39 2.74 16.40 12.18
C VAL A 39 4.26 16.27 12.27
N SER A 40 4.96 16.10 11.15
CA SER A 40 6.44 16.04 11.13
C SER A 40 7.10 17.38 11.49
N LEU A 41 6.40 18.50 11.33
CA LEU A 41 6.91 19.84 11.66
C LEU A 41 6.65 20.24 13.11
N VAL A 42 5.73 19.56 13.81
CA VAL A 42 5.42 19.83 15.21
C VAL A 42 6.14 18.81 16.07
N ASP A 43 6.98 19.30 16.99
CA ASP A 43 7.78 18.44 17.87
C ASP A 43 6.90 17.86 19.00
N LEU A 44 6.21 16.77 18.70
CA LEU A 44 5.36 16.04 19.65
C LEU A 44 6.15 14.99 20.46
N GLY A 45 7.49 14.99 20.35
CA GLY A 45 8.35 14.02 21.02
C GLY A 45 8.06 12.58 20.57
N SER A 46 7.94 11.65 21.55
CA SER A 46 7.69 10.22 21.27
C SER A 46 6.34 9.93 20.62
N MET A 47 5.36 10.82 20.77
CA MET A 47 4.02 10.67 20.17
C MET A 47 4.06 10.82 18.65
N ASN A 48 5.08 11.49 18.10
CA ASN A 48 5.21 11.74 16.67
C ASN A 48 5.26 10.43 15.87
N ILE A 49 5.99 9.42 16.37
CA ILE A 49 6.13 8.13 15.69
C ILE A 49 4.79 7.38 15.62
N VAL A 50 3.98 7.46 16.68
CA VAL A 50 2.69 6.77 16.76
C VAL A 50 1.70 7.40 15.78
N VAL A 51 1.63 8.73 15.76
CA VAL A 51 0.77 9.46 14.82
C VAL A 51 1.22 9.24 13.38
N ALA A 52 2.54 9.29 13.11
CA ALA A 52 3.10 9.04 11.78
C ALA A 52 2.75 7.64 11.28
N MET A 53 2.91 6.61 12.12
CA MET A 53 2.56 5.23 11.77
C MET A 53 1.06 5.07 11.49
N LEU A 54 0.19 5.66 12.33
CA LEU A 54 -1.26 5.58 12.15
C LEU A 54 -1.68 6.22 10.80
N VAL A 55 -1.18 7.43 10.52
CA VAL A 55 -1.49 8.12 9.26
C VAL A 55 -0.94 7.35 8.06
N ALA A 56 0.28 6.79 8.16
CA ALA A 56 0.85 5.95 7.12
C ALA A 56 0.00 4.69 6.86
N SER A 57 -0.46 4.00 7.90
CA SER A 57 -1.35 2.83 7.77
C SER A 57 -2.68 3.19 7.12
N CYS A 58 -3.32 4.30 7.53
CA CYS A 58 -4.55 4.77 6.90
C CYS A 58 -4.35 5.08 5.42
N LYS A 59 -3.26 5.77 5.07
CA LYS A 59 -2.90 6.07 3.67
C LYS A 59 -2.73 4.79 2.85
N ALA A 60 -1.97 3.82 3.37
CA ALA A 60 -1.74 2.54 2.71
C ALA A 60 -3.05 1.77 2.47
N LEU A 61 -3.96 1.76 3.45
CA LEU A 61 -5.26 1.09 3.33
C LEU A 61 -6.15 1.74 2.26
N LEU A 62 -6.22 3.08 2.22
CA LEU A 62 -6.96 3.82 1.19
C LEU A 62 -6.42 3.52 -0.22
N VAL A 63 -5.09 3.47 -0.37
CA VAL A 63 -4.46 3.10 -1.65
C VAL A 63 -4.80 1.65 -2.03
N ALA A 64 -4.68 0.71 -1.11
CA ALA A 64 -4.98 -0.69 -1.35
C ALA A 64 -6.45 -0.90 -1.76
N LEU A 65 -7.40 -0.34 -1.01
CA LEU A 65 -8.83 -0.57 -1.26
C LEU A 65 -9.32 0.03 -2.59
N PHE A 66 -8.82 1.21 -2.98
CA PHE A 66 -9.34 1.96 -4.12
C PHE A 66 -8.42 1.94 -5.35
N PHE A 67 -7.12 2.16 -5.20
CA PHE A 67 -6.19 2.22 -6.33
C PHE A 67 -5.68 0.85 -6.77
N MET A 68 -5.49 -0.09 -5.83
CA MET A 68 -5.28 -1.50 -6.18
C MET A 68 -6.60 -2.24 -6.45
N HIS A 69 -7.70 -1.49 -6.52
CA HIS A 69 -9.03 -1.97 -6.87
C HIS A 69 -9.60 -3.06 -5.93
N LEU A 70 -8.90 -3.42 -4.85
CA LEU A 70 -9.19 -4.58 -3.99
C LEU A 70 -10.65 -4.68 -3.50
N LYS A 71 -11.34 -3.55 -3.35
CA LYS A 71 -12.76 -3.48 -2.97
C LYS A 71 -13.73 -4.02 -4.04
N TYR A 72 -13.33 -4.04 -5.30
CA TYR A 72 -14.17 -4.41 -6.45
C TYR A 72 -13.75 -5.73 -7.11
N GLU A 73 -12.61 -6.29 -6.71
CA GLU A 73 -12.04 -7.51 -7.28
C GLU A 73 -12.53 -8.79 -6.57
N ASN A 74 -12.27 -9.94 -7.18
CA ASN A 74 -12.57 -11.26 -6.62
C ASN A 74 -11.82 -11.54 -5.29
N PRO A 75 -12.36 -12.41 -4.41
CA PRO A 75 -11.74 -12.74 -3.13
C PRO A 75 -10.34 -13.37 -3.26
N LEU A 76 -10.02 -13.99 -4.41
CA LEU A 76 -8.66 -14.47 -4.69
C LEU A 76 -7.62 -13.35 -4.73
N THR A 77 -7.97 -12.17 -5.25
CA THR A 77 -7.07 -11.00 -5.29
C THR A 77 -6.68 -10.56 -3.87
N TRP A 78 -7.57 -10.73 -2.91
CA TRP A 78 -7.29 -10.43 -1.50
C TRP A 78 -6.22 -11.35 -0.91
N VAL A 79 -6.23 -12.64 -1.28
CA VAL A 79 -5.19 -13.61 -0.89
C VAL A 79 -3.84 -13.21 -1.46
N TYR A 80 -3.79 -12.84 -2.74
CA TYR A 80 -2.55 -12.37 -3.38
C TYR A 80 -2.02 -11.06 -2.78
N ALA A 81 -2.89 -10.17 -2.29
CA ALA A 81 -2.47 -8.97 -1.59
C ALA A 81 -1.93 -9.26 -0.18
N PHE A 82 -2.50 -10.24 0.52
CA PHE A 82 -2.11 -10.57 1.89
C PHE A 82 -0.84 -11.44 1.97
N PHE A 83 -0.64 -12.32 0.98
CA PHE A 83 0.52 -13.22 0.92
C PHE A 83 1.90 -12.51 1.02
N PRO A 84 2.21 -11.46 0.23
CA PRO A 84 3.49 -10.75 0.33
C PRO A 84 3.63 -9.99 1.66
N ILE A 85 2.52 -9.52 2.25
CA ILE A 85 2.54 -8.87 3.57
C ILE A 85 2.92 -9.88 4.65
N LEU A 86 2.34 -11.08 4.61
CA LEU A 86 2.69 -12.18 5.51
C LEU A 86 4.17 -12.56 5.34
N LEU A 87 4.62 -12.75 4.09
CA LEU A 87 6.01 -13.09 3.80
C LEU A 87 6.96 -12.00 4.32
N LEU A 88 6.66 -10.73 4.05
CA LEU A 88 7.45 -9.60 4.54
C LEU A 88 7.51 -9.55 6.07
N ALA A 89 6.39 -9.77 6.75
CA ALA A 89 6.34 -9.82 8.21
C ALA A 89 7.22 -10.94 8.77
N THR A 90 7.18 -12.13 8.16
CA THR A 90 8.04 -13.26 8.56
C THR A 90 9.52 -12.96 8.30
N LEU A 91 9.87 -12.35 7.16
CA LEU A 91 11.24 -11.96 6.87
C LEU A 91 11.76 -10.89 7.84
N LEU A 92 10.99 -9.84 8.08
CA LEU A 92 11.38 -8.81 9.04
C LEU A 92 11.50 -9.39 10.44
N GLY A 93 10.52 -10.19 10.89
CA GLY A 93 10.59 -10.89 12.17
C GLY A 93 11.83 -11.77 12.29
N GLY A 94 12.15 -12.54 11.25
CA GLY A 94 13.36 -13.35 11.20
C GLY A 94 14.64 -12.52 11.30
N VAL A 95 14.74 -11.41 10.56
CA VAL A 95 15.90 -10.50 10.63
C VAL A 95 16.03 -9.86 12.02
N PHE A 96 14.94 -9.43 12.64
CA PHE A 96 14.98 -8.85 13.98
C PHE A 96 15.40 -9.86 15.05
N ILE A 97 15.03 -11.15 14.90
CA ILE A 97 15.45 -12.23 15.79
C ILE A 97 16.91 -12.63 15.54
N ASP A 98 17.35 -12.64 14.28
CA ASP A 98 18.70 -13.04 13.87
C ASP A 98 19.76 -11.95 14.14
N ASN A 99 19.42 -10.67 13.95
CA ASN A 99 20.35 -9.54 14.07
C ASN A 99 21.12 -9.51 15.40
N PRO A 100 20.50 -9.73 16.57
CA PRO A 100 21.21 -9.81 17.85
C PRO A 100 22.15 -11.01 18.00
N MET A 101 21.98 -12.08 17.22
CA MET A 101 22.75 -13.32 17.33
C MET A 101 24.03 -13.30 16.47
N ARG A 102 24.15 -12.33 15.57
CA ARG A 102 25.31 -12.16 14.70
C ARG A 102 26.50 -11.65 15.51
N HIS A 103 27.48 -12.53 15.73
CA HIS A 103 28.77 -12.15 16.29
C HIS A 103 29.62 -11.53 15.18
N ALA A 104 30.14 -10.32 15.41
CA ALA A 104 31.06 -9.70 14.46
C ALA A 104 32.35 -10.53 14.37
N PRO A 105 32.83 -10.89 13.16
CA PRO A 105 34.14 -11.52 13.03
C PRO A 105 35.22 -10.55 13.53
N ALA A 106 36.17 -11.07 14.30
CA ALA A 106 37.28 -10.28 14.83
C ALA A 106 38.00 -9.53 13.69
N PRO A 107 38.35 -8.24 13.88
CA PRO A 107 39.08 -7.49 12.86
C PRO A 107 40.40 -8.20 12.57
N LEU A 108 40.66 -8.51 11.30
CA LEU A 108 41.94 -9.07 10.89
C LEU A 108 43.02 -8.02 11.18
N SER A 109 43.81 -8.25 12.23
CA SER A 109 45.03 -7.50 12.46
C SER A 109 45.92 -7.67 11.22
N ALA A 110 46.19 -6.57 10.51
CA ALA A 110 47.17 -6.56 9.44
C ALA A 110 48.54 -7.01 10.01
N PRO A 111 49.30 -7.88 9.31
CA PRO A 111 50.60 -8.31 9.80
C PRO A 111 51.50 -7.08 9.99
N ALA A 112 52.00 -6.91 11.22
CA ALA A 112 52.99 -5.89 11.54
C ALA A 112 54.26 -6.16 10.72
N LYS A 113 54.65 -5.18 9.90
CA LYS A 113 55.93 -5.16 9.20
C LYS A 113 57.02 -4.64 10.13
#